data_AF-A0A961DL05-F1
#
_entry.id   AF-A0A961DL05-F1
#
_cell.length_a   1.000
_cell.length_b   1.000
_cell.length_c   1.000
_cell.angle_alpha   90.00
_cell.angle_beta   90.00
_cell.angle_gamma   90.00
#
_symmetry.space_group_name_H-M   'P 1'
#
loop_
_entity.id
_entity.type
_entity.pdbx_description
1 polymer ?
#
loop_
_entity_poly.entity_id
_entity_poly.type
_entity_poly.pdbx_seq_one_letter_code
_entity_poly.pdbx_strand_id
1 'polypeptide(L)' 'VVIELTNVGIIDSFTTRIINQIGMTARLMGARTIVAGLQPAVAITMVEMGIEMEGIETVLTVDDALEMLGFRIDDGADHE' A
#
# COMPACT_ATOMS: atom_id res chain seq x y z
N VAL A 1 7.08 -6.10 0.93
CA VAL A 1 6.92 -4.90 1.78
C VAL A 1 5.46 -4.51 1.75
N VAL A 2 4.82 -4.41 2.91
CA VAL A 2 3.44 -3.92 3.02
C VAL A 2 3.49 -2.52 3.60
N ILE A 3 2.82 -1.56 2.94
CA ILE A 3 2.69 -0.18 3.40
C ILE A 3 1.21 0.05 3.71
N GLU A 4 0.88 0.37 4.95
CA GLU A 4 -0.49 0.52 5.41
C GLU A 4 -0.89 1.99 5.54
N LEU A 5 -2.02 2.38 4.92
CA LEU A 5 -2.47 3.77 4.77
C LEU A 5 -3.92 4.07 5.20
N THR A 6 -4.65 3.14 5.85
CA THR A 6 -6.08 3.30 6.20
C THR A 6 -6.40 4.63 6.89
N ASN A 7 -5.53 5.06 7.81
CA ASN A 7 -5.71 6.31 8.58
C ASN A 7 -4.99 7.52 7.98
N VAL A 8 -4.55 7.44 6.73
CA VAL A 8 -3.96 8.55 5.99
C VAL A 8 -5.06 9.20 5.16
N GLY A 9 -5.59 10.33 5.63
CA GLY A 9 -6.63 11.09 4.92
C GLY A 9 -6.10 12.24 4.07
N ILE A 10 -4.85 12.67 4.29
CA ILE A 10 -4.19 13.74 3.55
C ILE A 10 -2.77 13.28 3.25
N ILE A 11 -2.31 13.54 2.03
CA ILE A 11 -0.95 13.25 1.61
C ILE A 11 -0.33 14.49 0.96
N ASP A 12 0.98 14.65 1.12
CA ASP A 12 1.75 15.71 0.50
C ASP A 12 2.78 15.14 -0.50
N SER A 13 3.46 16.04 -1.21
CA SER A 13 4.44 15.67 -2.23
C SER A 13 5.67 14.95 -1.66
N PHE A 14 6.03 15.21 -0.39
CA PHE A 14 7.17 14.57 0.25
C PHE A 14 6.85 13.12 0.61
N THR A 15 5.73 12.88 1.30
CA THR A 15 5.26 11.54 1.70
C THR A 15 5.07 10.65 0.49
N THR A 16 4.43 11.21 -0.54
CA THR A 16 4.28 10.65 -1.88
C THR A 16 5.65 10.19 -2.40
N ARG A 17 6.63 11.08 -2.53
CA ARG A 17 7.97 10.75 -3.03
C ARG A 17 8.65 9.63 -2.22
N ILE A 18 8.50 9.61 -0.90
CA ILE A 18 9.06 8.57 -0.04
C ILE A 18 8.42 7.20 -0.33
N ILE A 19 7.09 7.12 -0.46
CA ILE A 19 6.39 5.87 -0.82
C ILE A 19 6.91 5.33 -2.15
N ASN A 20 7.06 6.20 -3.16
CA ASN A 20 7.61 5.79 -4.44
C ASN A 20 9.05 5.25 -4.31
N GLN A 21 9.90 5.96 -3.56
CA GLN A 21 11.28 5.55 -3.33
C GLN A 21 11.37 4.21 -2.58
N ILE A 22 10.47 3.95 -1.64
CA ILE A 22 10.36 2.64 -0.96
C ILE A 22 10.01 1.56 -1.98
N GLY A 23 9.00 1.79 -2.81
CA GLY A 23 8.58 0.85 -3.85
C GLY A 23 9.71 0.50 -4.82
N MET A 24 10.41 1.52 -5.33
CA MET A 24 11.57 1.36 -6.21
C MET A 24 12.72 0.61 -5.54
N THR A 25 13.07 0.98 -4.30
CA THR A 25 14.19 0.34 -3.58
C THR A 25 13.87 -1.11 -3.24
N ALA A 26 12.65 -1.40 -2.79
CA ALA A 26 12.19 -2.75 -2.54
C ALA A 26 12.25 -3.62 -3.80
N ARG A 27 11.82 -3.07 -4.95
CA ARG A 27 11.90 -3.76 -6.24
C ARG A 27 13.35 -4.07 -6.64
N LEU A 28 14.28 -3.14 -6.45
CA LEU A 28 15.72 -3.38 -6.68
C LEU A 28 16.29 -4.47 -5.79
N MET A 29 15.73 -4.65 -4.59
CA MET A 29 16.07 -5.74 -3.67
C MET A 29 15.34 -7.06 -3.97
N GLY A 30 14.56 -7.13 -5.07
CA GLY A 30 13.77 -8.31 -5.44
C GLY A 30 12.52 -8.51 -4.60
N ALA A 31 12.10 -7.50 -3.82
CA ALA A 31 10.89 -7.56 -3.02
C ALA A 31 9.70 -6.90 -3.73
N ARG A 32 8.51 -7.50 -3.57
CA ARG A 32 7.23 -6.89 -3.98
C ARG A 32 6.82 -5.81 -2.98
N THR A 33 6.11 -4.79 -3.47
CA THR A 33 5.53 -3.72 -2.63
C THR A 33 4.02 -3.72 -2.79
N ILE A 34 3.31 -3.80 -1.68
CA ILE A 34 1.85 -3.78 -1.61
C ILE A 34 1.43 -2.62 -0.71
N VAL A 35 0.55 -1.74 -1.19
CA VAL A 35 -0.06 -0.66 -0.43
C VAL A 35 -1.48 -1.08 -0.03
N ALA A 36 -1.77 -1.07 1.26
CA ALA A 36 -3.08 -1.42 1.83
C ALA A 36 -3.76 -0.16 2.41
N GLY A 37 -5.09 -0.17 2.46
CA GLY A 37 -5.85 0.91 3.10
C GLY A 37 -5.84 2.24 2.36
N LEU A 38 -5.49 2.27 1.07
CA LEU A 38 -5.36 3.52 0.33
C LEU A 38 -6.75 4.14 0.06
N GLN A 39 -7.03 5.27 0.71
CA GLN A 39 -8.27 6.00 0.46
C GLN A 39 -8.33 6.52 -0.98
N PRO A 40 -9.49 6.43 -1.68
CA PRO A 40 -9.60 6.87 -3.07
C PRO A 40 -9.15 8.32 -3.31
N ALA A 41 -9.48 9.23 -2.38
CA ALA A 41 -9.07 10.63 -2.47
C ALA A 41 -7.54 10.79 -2.42
N VAL A 42 -6.86 10.00 -1.58
CA VAL A 42 -5.39 10.00 -1.49
C VAL A 42 -4.76 9.42 -2.75
N ALA A 43 -5.33 8.33 -3.30
CA ALA A 43 -4.87 7.73 -4.55
C ALA A 43 -4.89 8.73 -5.71
N ILE A 44 -5.99 9.49 -5.85
CA ILE A 44 -6.12 10.53 -6.88
C ILE A 44 -5.01 11.58 -6.70
N THR A 45 -4.85 12.12 -5.50
CA THR A 45 -3.82 13.14 -5.23
C THR A 45 -2.41 12.62 -5.51
N MET A 46 -2.11 11.36 -5.16
CA MET A 46 -0.80 10.76 -5.46
C MET A 46 -0.51 10.71 -6.95
N VAL A 47 -1.50 10.32 -7.76
CA VAL A 47 -1.40 10.29 -9.23
C VAL A 47 -1.26 11.70 -9.80
N GLU A 48 -2.05 12.66 -9.31
CA GLU A 48 -1.96 14.07 -9.72
C GLU A 48 -0.60 14.70 -9.39
N MET A 49 0.05 14.25 -8.31
CA MET A 49 1.40 14.66 -7.92
C MET A 49 2.52 13.94 -8.72
N GLY A 50 2.17 13.13 -9.71
CA GLY A 50 3.12 12.49 -10.62
C GLY A 50 3.73 11.20 -10.09
N ILE A 51 3.07 10.51 -9.15
CA ILE A 51 3.42 9.12 -8.87
C ILE A 51 2.74 8.21 -9.87
N GLU A 52 3.57 7.59 -10.68
CA GLU A 52 3.22 6.38 -11.39
C GLU A 52 3.33 5.24 -10.37
N MET A 53 2.20 4.66 -9.93
CA MET A 53 2.16 3.50 -9.02
C MET A 53 2.62 2.21 -9.74
N GLU A 54 3.61 2.31 -10.61
CA GLU A 54 4.09 1.22 -11.44
C GLU A 54 4.92 0.25 -10.58
N GLY A 55 4.49 -1.02 -10.55
CA GLY A 55 5.12 -2.03 -9.70
C GLY A 55 4.77 -1.93 -8.22
N ILE A 56 3.80 -1.09 -7.85
CA ILE A 56 3.16 -1.07 -6.54
C ILE A 56 1.78 -1.72 -6.70
N GLU A 57 1.55 -2.81 -5.98
CA GLU A 57 0.24 -3.46 -5.91
C GLU A 57 -0.60 -2.74 -4.84
N THR A 58 -1.91 -2.62 -5.02
CA THR A 58 -2.80 -1.99 -4.04
C THR A 58 -3.90 -2.95 -3.61
N VAL A 59 -4.22 -2.98 -2.32
CA VAL A 59 -5.31 -3.76 -1.74
C VAL A 59 -6.13 -2.93 -0.76
N LEU A 60 -7.30 -3.43 -0.38
CA LEU A 60 -8.18 -2.72 0.54
C LEU A 60 -7.67 -2.80 1.98
N THR A 61 -7.20 -3.98 2.41
CA THR A 61 -6.81 -4.23 3.81
C THR A 61 -5.40 -4.83 3.91
N VAL A 62 -4.79 -4.73 5.09
CA VAL A 62 -3.52 -5.42 5.37
C VAL A 62 -3.68 -6.93 5.28
N ASP A 63 -4.84 -7.46 5.64
CA ASP A 63 -5.12 -8.89 5.60
C ASP A 63 -5.06 -9.41 4.16
N ASP A 64 -5.69 -8.69 3.21
CA ASP A 64 -5.56 -8.97 1.77
C ASP A 64 -4.07 -8.99 1.33
N ALA A 65 -3.27 -8.03 1.81
CA ALA A 65 -1.84 -7.95 1.47
C ALA A 65 -1.05 -9.14 2.01
N LEU A 66 -1.38 -9.61 3.21
CA LEU A 66 -0.74 -10.73 3.86
C LEU A 66 -1.13 -12.05 3.20
N GLU A 67 -2.40 -12.22 2.81
CA GLU A 67 -2.84 -13.35 2.01
C GLU A 67 -2.10 -13.44 0.67
N MET A 68 -1.90 -12.31 -0.02
CA MET A 68 -1.11 -12.24 -1.25
C MET A 68 0.36 -12.62 -1.09
N LEU A 69 0.88 -12.59 0.14
CA LEU A 69 2.22 -13.04 0.51
C LEU A 69 2.24 -14.49 1.03
N GLY A 70 1.09 -15.16 1.11
CA GLY A 70 0.95 -16.55 1.54
C GLY A 70 0.82 -16.72 3.06
N PHE A 71 0.57 -15.64 3.80
CA PHE A 71 0.20 -15.76 5.21
C PHE A 71 -1.25 -16.22 5.32
N ARG A 72 -1.51 -17.13 6.26
CA ARG A 72 -2.88 -17.48 6.63
C ARG A 72 -3.32 -16.50 7.71
N ILE A 73 -4.24 -15.62 7.36
CA ILE A 73 -4.96 -14.80 8.34
C ILE A 73 -6.14 -15.66 8.78
N ASP A 74 -6.14 -16.12 10.04
CA ASP A 74 -7.38 -16.62 10.62
C ASP A 74 -8.22 -15.37 10.92
N ASP A 75 -9.21 -15.10 10.07
CA ASP A 75 -10.27 -14.18 10.42
C ASP A 75 -10.92 -14.72 11.69
N GLY A 76 -10.59 -14.12 12.83
CA GLY A 76 -11.29 -14.30 14.09
C GLY A 76 -12.72 -13.78 13.98
N ALA A 77 -13.52 -14.38 13.10
CA ALA A 77 -14.96 -14.24 13.03
C ALA A 77 -15.62 -15.16 14.08
N ASP A 78 -15.11 -15.11 15.31
CA ASP A 78 -15.93 -15.27 16.50
C ASP A 78 -16.52 -13.89 16.81
N HIS A 79 -17.44 -13.43 15.96
CA HIS A 79 -18.37 -12.39 16.32
C HIS A 79 -19.75 -13.06 16.42
N GLU A 80 -20.07 -13.48 17.64
CA GLU A 80 -21.42 -13.83 18.09
C GLU A 80 -22.37 -12.62 17.97
#